data_AF-A0A3S1H5C4-F1
#
_entry.id   AF-A0A3S1H5C4-F1
#
_cell.length_a   1.000
_cell.length_b   1.000
_cell.length_c   1.000
_cell.angle_alpha   90.00
_cell.angle_beta   90.00
_cell.angle_gamma   90.00
#
_symmetry.space_group_name_H-M   'P 1'
#
loop_
_entity.id
_entity.type
_entity.pdbx_description
1 polymer ?
#
loop_
_entity_poly.entity_id
_entity_poly.type
_entity_poly.pdbx_seq_one_letter_code
_entity_poly.pdbx_strand_id
1 'polypeptide(L)'
;MRLVLTLLFALAGGTALAASPEDDYIAARDKAIADITAQESANTAIETIDAQNEKALADLQQRLAAILGPLSVKGFPATGTNNIESLNASDIGYGMLDGLRYAQSDDGPSIVVSTRGLTERWLKSK
;
A
#
# COMPACT_ATOMS: atom_id res chain seq x y z
N MET A 1 51.92 -14.20 -1.84
CA MET A 1 50.79 -13.53 -2.52
C MET A 1 49.57 -14.47 -2.68
N ARG A 2 49.06 -15.08 -1.60
CA ARG A 2 47.87 -15.96 -1.69
C ARG A 2 46.88 -15.85 -0.52
N LEU A 3 47.24 -15.19 0.57
CA LEU A 3 46.38 -15.02 1.75
C LEU A 3 45.63 -13.68 1.79
N VAL A 4 46.07 -12.69 1.01
CA VAL A 4 45.42 -11.36 0.96
C VAL A 4 44.19 -11.38 0.03
N LEU A 5 44.14 -12.28 -0.96
CA LEU A 5 43.02 -12.35 -1.90
C LEU A 5 41.77 -13.05 -1.35
N THR A 6 41.88 -13.83 -0.27
CA THR A 6 40.74 -14.57 0.29
C THR A 6 39.88 -13.70 1.21
N LEU A 7 40.42 -12.61 1.75
CA LEU A 7 39.70 -11.75 2.70
C LEU A 7 38.79 -10.72 1.99
N LEU A 8 39.05 -10.38 0.72
CA LEU A 8 38.23 -9.42 -0.03
C LEU A 8 36.90 -10.00 -0.54
N PHE A 9 36.76 -11.33 -0.65
CA PHE A 9 35.52 -11.95 -1.13
C PHE A 9 34.42 -12.08 -0.05
N ALA A 10 34.77 -11.89 1.23
CA ALA A 10 33.80 -11.97 2.33
C ALA A 10 32.94 -10.69 2.48
N LEU A 11 33.35 -9.58 1.87
CA LEU A 11 32.64 -8.29 1.96
C LEU A 11 31.68 -8.02 0.79
N ALA A 12 31.61 -8.93 -0.19
CA ALA A 12 30.64 -8.88 -1.28
C ALA A 12 29.32 -9.61 -0.93
N GLY A 13 29.07 -9.88 0.36
CA GLY A 13 27.76 -10.25 0.85
C GLY A 13 26.85 -9.04 0.68
N GLY A 14 26.19 -8.95 -0.48
CA GLY A 14 25.24 -7.89 -0.78
C GLY A 14 24.30 -7.75 0.39
N THR A 15 24.25 -6.56 0.98
CA THR A 15 23.17 -6.19 1.86
C THR A 15 21.91 -6.29 1.01
N ALA A 16 21.19 -7.40 1.10
CA ALA A 16 19.79 -7.43 0.71
C ALA A 16 19.15 -6.35 1.58
N LEU A 17 18.98 -5.15 1.01
CA LEU A 17 18.23 -4.09 1.64
C LEU A 17 16.86 -4.71 1.88
N ALA A 18 16.54 -4.99 3.13
CA ALA A 18 15.19 -5.40 3.48
C ALA A 18 14.27 -4.33 2.89
N ALA A 19 13.31 -4.74 2.08
CA ALA A 19 12.32 -3.85 1.52
C ALA A 19 11.74 -3.01 2.66
N SER A 20 11.62 -1.70 2.45
CA SER A 20 11.00 -0.88 3.48
C SER A 20 9.53 -1.32 3.64
N PRO A 21 8.91 -1.11 4.80
CA PRO A 21 7.48 -1.38 4.96
C PRO A 21 6.60 -0.70 3.88
N GLU A 22 7.04 0.48 3.38
CA GLU A 22 6.38 1.17 2.27
C GLU A 22 6.58 0.46 0.93
N ASP A 23 7.77 -0.09 0.64
CA ASP A 23 8.02 -0.90 -0.55
C ASP A 23 7.20 -2.19 -0.53
N ASP A 24 7.09 -2.85 0.63
CA ASP A 24 6.25 -4.03 0.82
C ASP A 24 4.76 -3.71 0.60
N TYR A 25 4.30 -2.54 1.06
CA TYR A 25 2.96 -2.05 0.78
C TYR A 25 2.74 -1.84 -0.73
N ILE A 26 3.68 -1.17 -1.40
CA ILE A 26 3.63 -0.90 -2.84
C ILE A 26 3.56 -2.20 -3.63
N ALA A 27 4.42 -3.18 -3.30
CA ALA A 27 4.44 -4.48 -3.95
C ALA A 27 3.13 -5.25 -3.75
N ALA A 28 2.57 -5.23 -2.54
CA ALA A 28 1.28 -5.86 -2.24
C ALA A 28 0.14 -5.23 -3.04
N ARG A 29 0.09 -3.89 -3.11
CA ARG A 29 -0.91 -3.14 -3.88
C ARG A 29 -0.83 -3.47 -5.37
N ASP A 30 0.37 -3.43 -5.94
CA ASP A 30 0.56 -3.66 -7.37
C ASP A 30 0.22 -5.10 -7.75
N LYS A 31 0.57 -6.05 -6.89
CA LYS A 31 0.16 -7.45 -7.04
C LYS A 31 -1.36 -7.59 -7.03
N ALA A 32 -2.04 -6.96 -6.06
CA ALA A 32 -3.49 -7.05 -5.95
C ALA A 32 -4.20 -6.48 -7.20
N ILE A 33 -3.74 -5.32 -7.70
CA ILE A 33 -4.26 -4.72 -8.93
C ILE A 33 -4.06 -5.65 -10.13
N ALA A 34 -2.86 -6.25 -10.27
CA ALA A 34 -2.58 -7.18 -11.35
C ALA A 34 -3.44 -8.45 -11.27
N ASP A 35 -3.63 -9.01 -10.08
CA ASP A 35 -4.47 -10.19 -9.86
C ASP A 35 -5.95 -9.89 -10.20
N ILE A 36 -6.47 -8.73 -9.78
CA ILE A 36 -7.83 -8.27 -10.11
C ILE A 36 -7.99 -8.07 -11.63
N THR A 37 -7.04 -7.37 -12.26
CA THR A 37 -7.06 -7.14 -13.72
C THR A 37 -7.06 -8.46 -14.51
N ALA A 38 -6.31 -9.46 -14.04
CA ALA A 38 -6.28 -10.79 -14.64
C ALA A 38 -7.63 -11.51 -14.47
N GLN A 39 -8.29 -11.37 -13.33
CA GLN A 39 -9.62 -11.95 -13.08
C GLN A 39 -10.69 -11.32 -13.97
N GLU A 40 -10.68 -9.99 -14.13
CA GLU A 40 -11.56 -9.27 -15.06
C GLU A 40 -11.34 -9.76 -16.50
N SER A 41 -10.08 -9.85 -16.93
CA SER A 41 -9.72 -10.33 -18.28
C SER A 41 -10.16 -11.78 -18.53
N ALA A 42 -10.24 -12.59 -17.48
CA ALA A 42 -10.73 -13.97 -17.53
C ALA A 42 -12.26 -14.08 -17.46
N ASN A 43 -13.00 -12.97 -17.38
CA ASN A 43 -14.45 -12.94 -17.13
C ASN A 43 -14.83 -13.71 -15.86
N THR A 44 -14.01 -13.58 -14.82
CA THR A 44 -14.33 -14.14 -13.50
C THR A 44 -15.62 -13.50 -12.98
N ALA A 45 -16.44 -14.26 -12.23
CA ALA A 45 -17.67 -13.74 -11.63
C ALA A 45 -17.36 -12.51 -10.75
N ILE A 46 -18.21 -11.47 -10.86
CA ILE A 46 -17.99 -10.18 -10.21
C ILE A 46 -17.88 -10.32 -8.69
N GLU A 47 -18.67 -11.20 -8.09
CA GLU A 47 -18.66 -11.46 -6.64
C GLU A 47 -17.30 -12.00 -6.17
N THR A 48 -16.58 -12.72 -7.04
CA THR A 48 -15.23 -13.21 -6.74
C THR A 48 -14.20 -12.09 -6.82
N ILE A 49 -14.35 -11.19 -7.79
CA ILE A 49 -13.49 -10.01 -7.94
C ILE A 49 -13.68 -9.07 -6.75
N ASP A 50 -14.94 -8.80 -6.37
CA ASP A 50 -15.30 -7.95 -5.23
C ASP A 50 -14.72 -8.49 -3.92
N ALA A 51 -14.89 -9.79 -3.66
CA ALA A 51 -14.32 -10.43 -2.47
C ALA A 51 -12.78 -10.36 -2.45
N GLN A 52 -12.12 -10.46 -3.60
CA GLN A 52 -10.67 -10.31 -3.70
C GLN A 52 -10.24 -8.86 -3.47
N ASN A 53 -10.99 -7.88 -3.99
CA ASN A 53 -10.76 -6.45 -3.75
C ASN A 53 -10.90 -6.11 -2.25
N GLU A 54 -11.99 -6.52 -1.61
CA GLU A 54 -12.20 -6.31 -0.16
C GLU A 54 -11.06 -6.89 0.68
N LYS A 55 -10.65 -8.13 0.36
CA LYS A 55 -9.54 -8.79 1.06
C LYS A 55 -8.22 -8.04 0.87
N ALA A 56 -7.93 -7.59 -0.35
CA ALA A 56 -6.71 -6.84 -0.63
C ALA A 56 -6.72 -5.48 0.08
N LEU A 57 -7.85 -4.76 0.06
CA LEU A 57 -8.00 -3.50 0.80
C LEU A 57 -7.78 -3.70 2.31
N ALA A 58 -8.32 -4.75 2.91
CA ALA A 58 -8.10 -5.05 4.32
C ALA A 58 -6.61 -5.27 4.67
N ASP A 59 -5.87 -6.01 3.84
CA ASP A 59 -4.42 -6.22 4.00
C ASP A 59 -3.65 -4.90 3.85
N LEU A 60 -3.98 -4.10 2.83
CA LEU A 60 -3.37 -2.79 2.60
C LEU A 60 -3.61 -1.81 3.76
N GLN A 61 -4.81 -1.83 4.36
CA GLN A 61 -5.12 -1.01 5.52
C GLN A 61 -4.24 -1.36 6.71
N GLN A 62 -4.03 -2.65 6.97
CA GLN A 62 -3.17 -3.13 8.06
C GLN A 62 -1.72 -2.68 7.86
N ARG A 63 -1.21 -2.80 6.64
CA ARG A 63 0.15 -2.34 6.28
C ARG A 63 0.28 -0.83 6.46
N LEU A 64 -0.68 -0.03 5.99
CA LEU A 64 -0.67 1.43 6.19
C LEU A 64 -0.75 1.81 7.66
N ALA A 65 -1.59 1.13 8.45
CA ALA A 65 -1.67 1.38 9.89
C ALA A 65 -0.33 1.11 10.59
N ALA A 66 0.41 0.08 10.18
CA ALA A 66 1.74 -0.20 10.70
C ALA A 66 2.78 0.85 10.29
N ILE A 67 2.72 1.36 9.05
CA ILE A 67 3.62 2.40 8.54
C ILE A 67 3.37 3.75 9.21
N LEU A 68 2.11 4.15 9.30
CA LEU A 68 1.71 5.50 9.73
C LEU A 68 1.61 5.62 11.26
N GLY A 69 1.33 4.53 11.96
CA GLY A 69 1.04 4.55 13.39
C GLY A 69 -0.26 5.29 13.74
N PRO A 70 -0.55 5.46 15.04
CA PRO A 70 -1.77 6.13 15.49
C PRO A 70 -1.74 7.64 15.24
N LEU A 71 -2.88 8.20 14.82
CA LEU A 71 -3.04 9.63 14.66
C LEU A 71 -3.17 10.32 16.03
N SER A 72 -2.34 11.34 16.26
CA SER A 72 -2.34 12.14 17.50
C SER A 72 -2.86 13.56 17.26
N VAL A 73 -4.01 13.69 16.59
CA VAL A 73 -4.67 14.98 16.29
C VAL A 73 -5.95 15.12 17.11
N LYS A 74 -6.07 16.22 17.86
CA LYS A 74 -7.24 16.49 18.70
C LYS A 74 -8.52 16.55 17.84
N GLY A 75 -9.56 15.83 18.28
CA GLY A 75 -10.86 15.80 17.60
C GLY A 75 -10.99 14.73 16.52
N PHE A 76 -9.94 13.96 16.25
CA PHE A 76 -9.95 12.86 15.28
C PHE A 76 -9.71 11.52 15.97
N PRO A 77 -10.21 10.40 15.39
CA PRO A 77 -9.90 9.07 15.89
C PRO A 77 -8.41 8.75 15.75
N ALA A 78 -7.90 7.87 16.62
CA ALA A 78 -6.51 7.43 16.56
C ALA A 78 -6.25 6.45 15.41
N THR A 79 -7.29 5.78 14.90
CA THR A 79 -7.24 4.82 13.80
C THR A 79 -8.04 5.35 12.62
N GLY A 80 -7.52 5.13 11.41
CA GLY A 80 -8.19 5.49 10.16
C GLY A 80 -8.54 4.26 9.34
N THR A 81 -9.35 4.47 8.31
CA THR A 81 -9.68 3.46 7.28
C THR A 81 -8.96 3.80 5.99
N ASN A 82 -8.92 2.86 5.04
CA ASN A 82 -8.36 3.17 3.72
C ASN A 82 -9.00 4.42 3.09
N ASN A 83 -8.16 5.27 2.50
CA ASN A 83 -8.63 6.34 1.65
C ASN A 83 -8.94 5.86 0.21
N ILE A 84 -8.24 4.82 -0.25
CA ILE A 84 -8.57 4.16 -1.52
C ILE A 84 -9.79 3.26 -1.33
N GLU A 85 -10.73 3.31 -2.28
CA GLU A 85 -11.99 2.57 -2.16
C GLU A 85 -12.03 1.35 -3.10
N SER A 86 -11.26 1.36 -4.18
CA SER A 86 -11.11 0.19 -5.06
C SER A 86 -9.70 0.07 -5.65
N LEU A 87 -9.28 -1.18 -5.85
CA LEU A 87 -8.09 -1.57 -6.61
C LEU A 87 -8.44 -1.98 -8.04
N ASN A 88 -9.73 -2.05 -8.38
CA ASN A 88 -10.20 -2.31 -9.72
C ASN A 88 -10.29 -1.00 -10.52
N ALA A 89 -9.63 -0.93 -11.68
CA ALA A 89 -9.65 0.24 -12.56
C ALA A 89 -11.03 0.60 -13.13
N SER A 90 -11.95 -0.36 -13.15
CA SER A 90 -13.34 -0.19 -13.60
C SER A 90 -14.25 0.46 -12.55
N ASP A 91 -13.81 0.53 -11.29
CA ASP A 91 -14.64 0.95 -10.16
C ASP A 91 -14.39 2.38 -9.70
N ILE A 92 -15.41 2.95 -9.04
CA ILE A 92 -15.29 4.23 -8.35
C ILE A 92 -14.27 4.12 -7.22
N GLY A 93 -13.46 5.17 -7.07
CA GLY A 93 -12.45 5.26 -6.03
C GLY A 93 -11.13 4.56 -6.35
N TYR A 94 -10.98 4.03 -7.56
CA TYR A 94 -9.67 3.65 -8.09
C TYR A 94 -8.74 4.85 -8.29
N GLY A 95 -7.46 4.65 -8.02
CA GLY A 95 -6.42 5.67 -8.26
C GLY A 95 -6.48 6.87 -7.31
N MET A 96 -7.19 6.74 -6.19
CA MET A 96 -7.12 7.69 -5.06
C MET A 96 -5.75 7.65 -4.40
N LEU A 97 -5.44 8.67 -3.58
CA LEU A 97 -4.19 8.73 -2.82
C LEU A 97 -4.16 7.58 -1.80
N ASP A 98 -3.11 6.76 -1.86
CA ASP A 98 -2.82 5.74 -0.86
C ASP A 98 -2.57 6.38 0.50
N GLY A 99 -3.32 5.96 1.52
CA GLY A 99 -3.25 6.52 2.87
C GLY A 99 -4.44 6.12 3.72
N LEU A 100 -4.41 6.55 4.98
CA LEU A 100 -5.53 6.36 5.91
C LEU A 100 -6.34 7.64 6.06
N ARG A 101 -7.65 7.52 5.94
CA ARG A 101 -8.63 8.56 6.22
C ARG A 101 -9.10 8.46 7.67
N TYR A 102 -9.05 9.59 8.36
CA TYR A 102 -9.51 9.77 9.73
C TYR A 102 -10.66 10.76 9.69
N ALA A 103 -11.89 10.27 9.81
CA ALA A 103 -13.10 11.09 9.81
C ALA A 103 -13.58 11.34 11.25
N GLN A 104 -14.00 12.57 11.55
CA GLN A 104 -14.59 12.89 12.85
C GLN A 104 -16.03 12.36 12.97
N SER A 105 -16.75 12.28 11.85
CA SER A 105 -18.08 11.70 11.65
C SER A 105 -18.27 11.46 10.16
N ASP A 106 -19.33 10.73 9.77
CA ASP A 106 -19.59 10.38 8.36
C ASP A 106 -19.68 11.62 7.44
N ASP A 107 -20.39 12.67 7.87
CA ASP A 107 -20.50 13.95 7.15
C ASP A 107 -19.52 15.03 7.68
N GLY A 108 -18.55 14.61 8.50
CA GLY A 108 -17.63 15.52 9.20
C GLY A 108 -16.36 15.86 8.42
N PRO A 109 -15.52 16.75 8.97
CA PRO A 109 -14.18 16.93 8.45
C PRO A 109 -13.39 15.61 8.53
N SER A 110 -12.53 15.40 7.53
CA SER A 110 -11.62 14.25 7.49
C SER A 110 -10.20 14.67 7.15
N ILE A 111 -9.24 13.91 7.68
CA ILE A 111 -7.81 14.03 7.38
C ILE A 111 -7.38 12.77 6.64
N VAL A 112 -6.67 12.93 5.53
CA VAL A 112 -5.98 11.82 4.87
C VAL A 112 -4.50 11.93 5.20
N VAL A 113 -3.94 10.86 5.77
CA VAL A 113 -2.52 10.76 6.09
C VAL A 113 -1.88 9.78 5.14
N SER A 114 -0.78 10.20 4.51
CA SER A 114 0.03 9.40 3.61
C SER A 114 1.51 9.68 3.87
N THR A 115 2.36 8.79 3.39
CA THR A 115 3.82 8.99 3.33
C THR A 115 4.18 9.90 2.16
N ARG A 116 5.38 10.50 2.21
CA ARG A 116 5.91 11.26 1.08
C ARG A 116 6.01 10.42 -0.19
N GLY A 117 6.57 9.20 -0.10
CA GLY A 117 6.81 8.36 -1.27
C GLY A 117 5.50 7.94 -1.96
N LEU A 118 4.49 7.51 -1.20
CA LEU A 118 3.15 7.26 -1.73
C LEU A 118 2.51 8.50 -2.37
N THR A 119 2.65 9.68 -1.77
CA THR A 119 2.13 10.93 -2.34
C THR A 119 2.82 11.28 -3.66
N GLU A 120 4.15 11.17 -3.72
CA GLU A 120 4.92 11.41 -4.95
C GLU A 120 4.57 10.40 -6.05
N ARG A 121 4.41 9.13 -5.68
CA ARG A 121 3.98 8.07 -6.60
C ARG A 121 2.60 8.39 -7.19
N TRP A 122 1.66 8.79 -6.34
CA TRP A 122 0.31 9.16 -6.76
C TRP A 122 0.33 10.37 -7.71
N LEU A 123 1.08 11.42 -7.40
CA LEU A 123 1.21 12.61 -8.26
C LEU A 123 1.79 12.28 -9.65
N LYS A 124 2.74 11.33 -9.73
CA LYS A 124 3.32 10.88 -11.02
C LYS A 124 2.35 10.05 -11.88
N SER A 125 1.27 9.54 -11.28
CA SER A 125 0.24 8.75 -11.98
C SER A 125 -0.92 9.58 -12.51
N LYS A 126 -0.91 10.90 -12.31
CA LYS A 126 -1.89 11.86 -12.83
C LYS A 126 -1.38 12.51 -14.10
#